data_AF-A0A2C2V1M8-F1
#
_entry.id   AF-A0A2C2V1M8-F1
#
_cell.length_a   1.000
_cell.length_b   1.000
_cell.length_c   1.000
_cell.angle_alpha   90.00
_cell.angle_beta   90.00
_cell.angle_gamma   90.00
#
_symmetry.space_group_name_H-M   'P 1'
#
loop_
_entity.id
_entity.type
_entity.pdbx_description
1 polymer ?
#
loop_
_entity_poly.entity_id
_entity_poly.type
_entity_poly.pdbx_seq_one_letter_code
_entity_poly.pdbx_strand_id
1 'polypeptide(L)' 'MSDVKIKVNDNGPLRIMGKVEMVDSVGNQFETTESFILCRCGLSEKKPFCDLSHKGKFESAPRA' A
#
# COMPACT_ATOMS: atom_id res chain seq x y z
N MET A 1 -16.08 10.63 -12.46
CA MET A 1 -15.54 9.31 -12.09
C MET A 1 -14.35 9.57 -11.20
N SER A 2 -14.36 9.07 -9.97
CA SER A 2 -13.24 9.24 -9.04
C SER A 2 -12.04 8.45 -9.59
N ASP A 3 -10.98 9.15 -10.01
CA ASP A 3 -9.81 8.55 -10.65
C ASP A 3 -8.95 7.86 -9.58
N VAL A 4 -9.35 6.65 -9.18
CA VAL A 4 -8.60 5.83 -8.22
C VAL A 4 -7.43 5.18 -8.95
N LYS A 5 -6.21 5.42 -8.49
CA LYS A 5 -4.99 4.83 -9.04
C LYS A 5 -4.25 4.01 -7.99
N ILE A 6 -3.88 2.79 -8.37
CA ILE A 6 -2.97 1.94 -7.61
C ILE A 6 -1.66 1.88 -8.39
N LYS A 7 -0.60 2.45 -7.83
CA LYS A 7 0.75 2.36 -8.39
C LYS A 7 1.55 1.28 -7.67
N VAL A 8 2.00 0.29 -8.43
CA VAL A 8 2.93 -0.73 -7.95
C VAL A 8 4.36 -0.20 -8.15
N ASN A 9 5.10 0.00 -7.06
CA ASN A 9 6.49 0.43 -7.15
C ASN A 9 7.43 -0.78 -7.12
N ASP A 10 8.43 -0.77 -8.00
CA ASP A 10 9.54 -1.70 -7.96
C ASP A 10 10.25 -1.61 -6.61
N ASN A 11 10.52 -2.77 -6.01
CA ASN A 11 11.17 -2.92 -4.71
C ASN A 11 10.48 -2.12 -3.59
N GLY A 12 9.21 -1.79 -3.75
CA GLY A 12 8.52 -0.81 -2.92
C GLY A 12 7.04 -1.12 -2.67
N PRO A 13 6.36 -0.20 -1.96
CA PRO A 13 4.97 -0.36 -1.55
C PRO A 13 3.99 -0.13 -2.69
N LEU A 14 2.74 -0.53 -2.46
CA LEU A 14 1.61 -0.11 -3.27
C LEU A 14 1.22 1.30 -2.87
N ARG A 15 1.19 2.25 -3.81
CA ARG A 15 0.68 3.60 -3.58
C ARG A 15 -0.76 3.69 -4.08
N ILE A 16 -1.67 3.97 -3.17
CA ILE A 16 -3.09 4.19 -3.46
C ILE A 16 -3.32 5.69 -3.52
N MET A 17 -3.99 6.15 -4.57
CA MET A 17 -4.33 7.56 -4.79
C MET A 17 -5.80 7.64 -5.16
N GLY A 18 -6.53 8.52 -4.48
CA GLY A 18 -7.97 8.68 -4.61
C GLY A 18 -8.72 8.24 -3.35
N LYS A 19 -10.01 8.59 -3.31
CA LYS A 19 -10.90 8.23 -2.20
C LYS A 19 -11.31 6.77 -2.33
N VAL A 20 -10.84 5.93 -1.41
CA VAL A 20 -11.17 4.51 -1.32
C VAL A 20 -11.59 4.15 0.09
N GLU A 21 -12.46 3.14 0.22
CA GLU A 21 -12.75 2.51 1.51
C GLU A 21 -11.80 1.33 1.70
N MET A 22 -11.10 1.31 2.83
CA MET A 22 -10.23 0.21 3.22
C MET A 22 -10.82 -0.47 4.45
N VAL A 23 -11.07 -1.77 4.35
CA VAL A 23 -11.63 -2.59 5.42
C VAL A 23 -10.71 -3.76 5.76
N ASP A 24 -10.77 -4.24 7.00
CA ASP A 24 -10.13 -5.48 7.41
C ASP A 24 -10.96 -6.73 7.07
N SER A 25 -10.47 -7.91 7.45
CA SER A 25 -11.15 -9.19 7.17
C SER A 25 -12.51 -9.35 7.86
N VAL A 26 -12.81 -8.55 8.89
CA VAL A 26 -14.07 -8.61 9.64
C VAL A 26 -14.97 -7.38 9.40
N GLY A 27 -14.54 -6.46 8.53
CA GLY A 27 -15.32 -5.30 8.09
C GLY A 27 -15.02 -3.99 8.83
N ASN A 28 -14.02 -3.93 9.70
CA ASN A 28 -13.65 -2.65 10.33
C ASN A 28 -12.95 -1.75 9.32
N GLN A 29 -13.32 -0.47 9.31
CA GLN A 29 -12.73 0.53 8.42
C GLN A 29 -11.40 1.05 8.97
N PHE A 30 -10.42 1.18 8.08
CA PHE A 30 -9.18 1.90 8.37
C PHE A 30 -9.38 3.40 8.10
N GLU A 31 -8.75 4.22 8.93
CA GLU A 31 -8.62 5.65 8.63
C GLU A 31 -7.61 5.84 7.49
N THR A 32 -8.13 6.13 6.30
CA THR A 32 -7.31 6.40 5.10
C THR A 32 -7.47 7.82 4.62
N THR A 33 -6.38 8.40 4.13
CA THR A 33 -6.37 9.69 3.42
C THR A 33 -6.55 9.47 1.92
N GLU A 34 -6.59 10.55 1.14
CA GLU A 34 -6.64 10.49 -0.33
C GLU A 34 -5.38 9.89 -0.99
N SER A 35 -4.32 9.68 -0.21
CA SER A 35 -3.07 9.09 -0.69
C SER A 35 -2.32 8.39 0.43
N PHE A 36 -2.20 7.07 0.33
CA PHE A 36 -1.50 6.25 1.32
C PHE A 36 -0.71 5.12 0.65
N ILE A 37 0.18 4.51 1.43
CA ILE A 37 1.06 3.43 0.96
C ILE A 37 0.86 2.17 1.78
N LEU A 38 0.65 1.05 1.10
CA LEU A 38 0.48 -0.26 1.71
C LEU A 38 1.75 -1.09 1.61
N CYS A 39 2.03 -1.84 2.66
CA CYS A 39 3.14 -2.76 2.70
C CYS A 39 2.93 -3.88 1.69
N ARG A 40 3.92 -4.06 0.81
CA ARG A 40 3.99 -5.18 -0.15
C ARG A 40 5.08 -6.20 0.19
N CYS A 41 6.06 -5.80 1.00
CA CYS A 41 7.24 -6.62 1.29
C CYS A 41 7.08 -7.57 2.48
N GLY A 42 6.03 -7.41 3.30
CA GLY A 42 5.83 -8.18 4.54
C GLY A 42 6.73 -7.77 5.72
N LEU A 43 7.71 -6.88 5.51
CA LEU A 43 8.68 -6.49 6.55
C LEU A 43 8.21 -5.35 7.46
N SER A 44 7.11 -4.67 7.15
CA SER A 44 6.66 -3.53 7.96
C SER A 44 6.19 -3.95 9.34
N GLU A 45 6.49 -3.15 10.36
CA GLU A 45 5.97 -3.27 11.72
C GLU A 45 4.60 -2.56 11.88
N LYS A 46 4.24 -1.69 10.94
CA LYS A 46 2.98 -0.92 10.92
C LYS A 46 1.97 -1.43 9.89
N LYS A 47 1.90 -2.75 9.71
CA LYS A 47 0.95 -3.37 8.77
C LYS A 47 -0.49 -2.90 9.08
N PRO A 48 -1.31 -2.61 8.05
CA PRO A 48 -1.08 -2.87 6.61
C PRO A 48 -0.27 -1.78 5.88
N PHE A 49 0.12 -0.70 6.56
CA PHE A 49 0.85 0.42 5.96
C PHE A 49 2.33 0.11 5.78
N CYS A 50 2.98 0.86 4.88
CA CYS A 50 4.42 0.77 4.68
C CYS A 50 5.17 1.78 5.56
N ASP A 51 6.18 1.30 6.30
CA ASP A 51 7.09 2.08 7.15
C ASP A 51 8.51 2.21 6.60
N LEU A 52 8.72 1.89 5.32
CA LEU A 52 10.01 1.88 4.61
C LEU A 52 10.94 0.70 4.94
N SER A 53 10.50 -0.30 5.69
CA SER A 53 11.30 -1.51 5.99
C SER A 53 11.67 -2.35 4.77
N HIS A 54 11.09 -2.07 3.59
CA HIS A 54 11.44 -2.72 2.32
C HIS A 54 12.83 -2.33 1.78
N LYS A 55 13.37 -1.16 2.18
CA LYS A 55 14.60 -0.63 1.61
C LYS A 55 15.78 -1.60 1.82
N GLY A 56 16.39 -2.04 0.71
CA GLY A 56 17.54 -2.94 0.72
C GLY A 56 17.24 -4.39 1.14
N LYS A 57 15.97 -4.73 1.37
CA LYS A 57 15.55 -6.08 1.84
C LYS A 57 14.44 -6.70 1.00
N PHE A 58 13.92 -5.97 0.02
CA PHE A 58 12.81 -6.42 -0.82
C PHE A 58 13.16 -6.21 -2.29
N GLU A 59 13.18 -7.30 -3.04
CA GLU A 59 13.41 -7.30 -4.49
C GLU A 59 12.18 -7.84 -5.20
N SER A 60 11.53 -6.98 -5.97
CA SER A 60 10.34 -7.32 -6.75
C SER A 60 10.03 -6.20 -7.74
N ALA A 61 10.18 -6.48 -9.03
CA ALA A 61 9.89 -5.55 -10.13
C ALA A 61 8.72 -6.03 -11.02
N PRO A 62 7.48 -6.11 -10.48
CA PRO A 62 6.31 -6.51 -11.24
C PRO A 62 5.89 -5.36 -12.16
N ARG A 63 6.21 -5.49 -13.45
CA ARG A 63 5.85 -4.56 -14.52
C ARG A 63 4.91 -5.29 -15.50
N ALA A 64 3.92 -4.57 -16.03
CA ALA A 64 2.99 -5.08 -17.04
C ALA A 64 3.53 -4.89 -18.45
#